data_AF-A0A0F7PSG8-F1
#
_entry.id   AF-A0A0F7PSG8-F1
#
_cell.length_a   1.000
_cell.length_b   1.000
_cell.length_c   1.000
_cell.angle_alpha   90.00
_cell.angle_beta   90.00
_cell.angle_gamma   90.00
#
_symmetry.space_group_name_H-M   'P 1'
#
loop_
_entity.id
_entity.type
_entity.pdbx_description
1 polymer ?
#
loop_
_entity_poly.entity_id
_entity_poly.type
_entity_poly.pdbx_seq_one_letter_code
_entity_poly.pdbx_strand_id
1 'polypeptide(L)' 'MTNMTALTPEDVSAHQTLTQKEKINRLSDMKFELERQTRRGTADLDQVEARMASINLAMDRVKKG' A
#
# COMPACT_ATOMS: atom_id res chain seq x y z
N MET A 1 -16.45 -18.27 5.09
CA MET A 1 -16.07 -16.85 5.25
C MET A 1 -14.83 -16.64 4.42
N THR A 2 -14.97 -16.05 3.24
CA THR A 2 -13.84 -15.84 2.32
C THR A 2 -12.90 -14.84 2.99
N ASN A 3 -11.66 -15.25 3.29
CA ASN A 3 -10.60 -14.32 3.62
C ASN A 3 -10.48 -13.33 2.47
N MET A 4 -11.00 -12.11 2.64
CA MET A 4 -10.56 -10.96 1.86
C MET A 4 -9.08 -10.76 2.22
N THR A 5 -8.19 -11.44 1.52
CA THR A 5 -6.76 -11.18 1.52
C THR A 5 -6.59 -9.67 1.40
N ALA A 6 -6.05 -9.04 2.44
CA ALA A 6 -5.75 -7.61 2.43
C ALA A 6 -4.89 -7.34 1.19
N LEU A 7 -5.45 -6.57 0.24
CA LEU A 7 -4.76 -6.23 -1.00
C LEU A 7 -3.36 -5.68 -0.68
N THR A 8 -2.34 -6.25 -1.29
CA THR A 8 -0.96 -5.76 -1.17
C THR A 8 -0.75 -4.52 -2.03
N PRO A 9 0.27 -3.69 -1.75
CA PRO A 9 0.61 -2.57 -2.63
C PRO A 9 0.83 -3.01 -4.08
N GLU A 10 1.44 -4.17 -4.26
CA GLU A 10 1.66 -4.81 -5.56
C GLU A 10 0.34 -5.13 -6.27
N ASP A 11 -0.63 -5.73 -5.56
CA ASP A 11 -1.96 -6.03 -6.11
C ASP A 11 -2.68 -4.76 -6.57
N VAL A 12 -2.60 -3.68 -5.77
CA VAL A 12 -3.19 -2.39 -6.12
C VAL A 12 -2.54 -1.82 -7.39
N SER A 13 -1.21 -1.88 -7.49
CA SER A 13 -0.49 -1.38 -8.68
C SER A 13 -0.86 -2.15 -9.96
N ALA A 14 -0.98 -3.48 -9.86
CA ALA A 14 -1.28 -4.37 -10.98
C ALA A 14 -2.77 -4.45 -11.33
N HIS A 15 -3.65 -3.86 -10.51
CA HIS A 15 -5.10 -3.98 -10.68
C HIS A 15 -5.56 -3.43 -12.04
N GLN A 16 -6.13 -4.28 -12.89
CA GLN A 16 -6.42 -3.91 -14.29
C GLN A 16 -7.62 -2.96 -14.43
N THR A 17 -8.59 -3.05 -13.53
CA THR A 17 -9.85 -2.28 -13.63
C THR A 17 -9.81 -0.95 -12.88
N LEU A 18 -8.78 -0.69 -12.06
CA LEU A 18 -8.66 0.59 -11.36
C LEU A 18 -8.00 1.61 -12.27
N THR A 19 -8.54 2.82 -12.28
CA THR A 19 -7.87 3.96 -12.86
C THR A 19 -6.58 4.28 -12.11
N GLN A 20 -5.65 4.96 -12.77
CA GLN A 20 -4.41 5.43 -12.15
C GLN A 20 -4.67 6.24 -10.87
N LYS A 21 -5.69 7.12 -10.88
CA LYS A 21 -6.10 7.92 -9.71
C LYS A 21 -6.57 7.05 -8.55
N GLU A 22 -7.39 6.04 -8.81
CA GLU A 22 -7.87 5.13 -7.76
C GLU A 22 -6.74 4.30 -7.16
N LYS A 23 -5.78 3.86 -7.99
CA LYS A 23 -4.57 3.17 -7.50
C LYS A 23 -3.75 4.07 -6.58
N ILE A 24 -3.51 5.32 -6.98
CA ILE A 24 -2.76 6.30 -6.17
C ILE A 24 -3.48 6.56 -4.84
N ASN A 25 -4.80 6.75 -4.86
CA ASN A 25 -5.58 6.98 -3.64
C ASN A 25 -5.44 5.81 -2.67
N ARG A 26 -5.65 4.57 -3.15
CA ARG A 26 -5.55 3.37 -2.30
C ARG A 26 -4.15 3.18 -1.73
N LEU A 27 -3.10 3.38 -2.53
CA LEU A 27 -1.71 3.30 -2.04
C LEU A 27 -1.41 4.40 -1.01
N SER A 28 -1.99 5.59 -1.18
CA SER A 28 -1.86 6.68 -0.21
C SER A 28 -2.57 6.36 1.11
N ASP A 29 -3.76 5.75 1.05
CA ASP A 29 -4.48 5.28 2.24
C ASP A 29 -3.69 4.20 2.99
N MET A 30 -3.09 3.26 2.26
CA MET A 30 -2.22 2.22 2.84
C MET A 30 -1.00 2.82 3.55
N LYS A 31 -0.38 3.84 2.95
CA LYS A 31 0.73 4.59 3.57
C LYS A 31 0.29 5.29 4.85
N PHE A 32 -0.85 5.99 4.79
CA PHE A 32 -1.38 6.73 5.93
C PHE A 32 -1.69 5.80 7.12
N GLU A 33 -2.34 4.66 6.88
CA GLU A 33 -2.63 3.69 7.94
C GLU A 33 -1.34 3.07 8.52
N LEU A 34 -0.33 2.82 7.70
CA LEU A 34 0.96 2.32 8.17
C LEU A 34 1.68 3.34 9.06
N GLU A 35 1.70 4.61 8.66
CA GLU A 35 2.24 5.70 9.49
C GLU A 35 1.46 5.84 10.81
N ARG A 36 0.13 5.70 10.77
CA ARG A 36 -0.73 5.74 11.95
C ARG A 36 -0.47 4.58 12.92
N GLN A 37 -0.26 3.36 12.41
CA GLN A 37 0.09 2.19 13.22
C GLN A 37 1.48 2.34 13.86
N THR A 38 2.46 2.82 13.09
CA THR A 38 3.82 3.08 13.57
C THR A 38 3.82 4.09 14.72
N ARG A 39 3.06 5.19 14.60
CA ARG A 39 2.92 6.21 15.66
C ARG A 39 2.30 5.69 16.96
N ARG A 40 1.51 4.62 16.89
CA ARG A 40 0.90 3.98 18.07
C ARG A 40 1.84 3.01 18.78
N GLY A 41 3.05 2.79 18.25
CA GLY A 41 4.01 1.82 18.78
C GLY A 41 3.55 0.37 18.62
N THR A 42 2.56 0.11 17.75
CA THR A 42 1.94 -1.21 17.58
C THR A 42 2.59 -2.06 16.49
N ALA A 43 3.58 -1.52 15.77
CA ALA A 43 4.19 -2.16 14.62
C ALA A 43 5.70 -2.35 14.82
N ASP A 44 6.20 -3.48 14.35
CA ASP A 44 7.62 -3.78 14.22
C ASP A 44 8.25 -2.86 13.16
N LEU A 45 9.33 -2.16 13.51
CA LEU A 45 9.96 -1.15 12.67
C LEU A 45 10.50 -1.75 11.36
N ASP A 46 11.08 -2.95 11.38
CA ASP A 46 11.62 -3.60 10.18
C ASP A 46 10.48 -3.93 9.20
N GLN A 47 9.33 -4.35 9.73
CA GLN A 47 8.14 -4.62 8.93
C GLN A 47 7.52 -3.34 8.36
N VAL A 48 7.56 -2.25 9.13
CA VAL A 48 7.10 -0.93 8.67
C VAL A 48 7.96 -0.44 7.50
N GLU A 49 9.29 -0.53 7.62
CA GLU A 49 10.20 -0.11 6.56
C GLU A 49 10.01 -0.91 5.28
N ALA A 50 9.94 -2.24 5.39
CA ALA A 50 9.69 -3.13 4.25
C ALA A 50 8.37 -2.78 3.55
N ARG A 51 7.30 -2.57 4.33
CA ARG A 51 5.97 -2.26 3.79
C ARG A 51 5.91 -0.85 3.19
N MET A 52 6.60 0.13 3.76
CA MET A 52 6.74 1.48 3.18
C MET A 52 7.49 1.43 1.85
N ALA A 53 8.56 0.64 1.74
CA ALA A 53 9.30 0.47 0.50
C ALA A 53 8.42 -0.14 -0.62
N SER A 54 7.64 -1.18 -0.30
CA SER A 54 6.66 -1.76 -1.23
C SER A 54 5.60 -0.74 -1.70
N ILE A 55 5.06 0.07 -0.78
CA ILE A 55 4.08 1.11 -1.15
C ILE A 55 4.69 2.15 -2.08
N ASN A 56 5.90 2.62 -1.79
CA ASN A 56 6.59 3.60 -2.63
C ASN A 56 6.88 3.02 -4.04
N LEU A 57 7.34 1.77 -4.11
CA LEU A 57 7.59 1.10 -5.39
C LEU A 57 6.29 0.93 -6.22
N ALA A 58 5.20 0.55 -5.57
CA ALA A 58 3.89 0.43 -6.19
C ALA A 58 3.40 1.79 -6.73
N MET A 59 3.57 2.87 -5.96
CA MET A 59 3.21 4.22 -6.42
C MET A 59 4.04 4.65 -7.63
N ASP A 60 5.34 4.39 -7.63
CA ASP A 60 6.22 4.73 -8.74
C ASP A 60 5.84 3.98 -10.02
N ARG A 61 5.47 2.70 -9.92
CA ARG A 61 4.94 1.92 -11.05
C ARG A 61 3.67 2.54 -11.61
N VAL A 62 2.74 2.92 -10.74
CA VAL A 62 1.47 3.55 -11.15
C VAL A 62 1.69 4.91 -11.80
N LYS A 63 2.68 5.69 -11.36
CA LYS A 63 2.99 7.02 -11.94
C LYS A 63 3.73 6.94 -13.27
N LYS A 64 4.50 5.86 -13.50
CA LYS A 64 5.30 5.66 -14.71
C LYS A 64 4.57 4.92 -15.83
N GLY A 65 3.54 4.13 -15.50
CA GLY A 65 2.62 3.50 -16.45
C GLY A 65 1.49 4.44 -16.85
#